data_AF-A0A7X3VL59-F1
#
_entry.id   AF-A0A7X3VL59-F1
#
_cell.length_a   1.000
_cell.length_b   1.000
_cell.length_c   1.000
_cell.angle_alpha   90.00
_cell.angle_beta   90.00
_cell.angle_gamma   90.00
#
_symmetry.space_group_name_H-M   'P 1'
#
loop_
_entity.id
_entity.type
_entity.pdbx_description
1 polymer ?
#
loop_
_entity_poly.entity_id
_entity_poly.type
_entity_poly.pdbx_seq_one_letter_code
_entity_poly.pdbx_strand_id
1 'polypeptide(L)'
;MPTLKDFFEDLQNREGQQYRELIHSWSPELRDSIVSAFEKAVSDVDVKGSICPIKPRSTNQSAGNQVEKYIVPKLDSGLSGFSISKCRGSGYPDQILIQHTPRLQIPLEMKATSKWNEKDSNRRVITSSSKKLRRQFAAPIYHLLLTVLYSKQEEEDYAIIDTIRLDFIEPTTTVNIRLEASVNHKILVDGYHYSKTI
;
A
#
# COMPACT_ATOMS: atom_id res chain seq x y z
N MET A 1 1.68 21.23 5.87
CA MET A 1 1.01 19.91 5.97
C MET A 1 1.95 18.96 6.68
N PRO A 2 1.46 18.09 7.58
CA PRO A 2 2.33 17.15 8.28
C PRO A 2 2.98 16.18 7.29
N THR A 3 4.23 15.82 7.56
CA THR A 3 4.96 14.80 6.81
C THR A 3 4.70 13.41 7.37
N LEU A 4 5.06 12.37 6.62
CA LEU A 4 4.94 10.99 7.11
C LEU A 4 5.86 10.73 8.31
N LYS A 5 7.03 11.40 8.36
CA LYS A 5 7.89 11.38 9.54
C LYS A 5 7.18 11.96 10.78
N ASP A 6 6.60 13.16 10.65
CA ASP A 6 5.84 13.80 11.74
C ASP A 6 4.69 12.90 12.22
N PHE A 7 3.98 12.28 11.25
CA PHE A 7 2.91 11.35 11.57
C PHE A 7 3.38 10.13 12.36
N PHE A 8 4.52 9.52 12.01
CA PHE A 8 5.04 8.36 12.74
C PHE A 8 5.54 8.72 14.15
N GLU A 9 6.10 9.92 14.32
CA GLU A 9 6.48 10.46 15.62
C GLU A 9 5.25 10.64 16.51
N ASP A 10 4.23 11.35 16.01
CA ASP A 10 2.96 11.56 16.70
C ASP A 10 2.24 10.24 17.02
N LEU A 11 2.25 9.30 16.08
CA LEU A 11 1.60 8.01 16.25
C LEU A 11 2.25 7.18 17.37
N GLN A 12 3.59 7.13 17.42
CA GLN A 12 4.29 6.44 18.49
C GLN A 12 4.05 7.09 19.85
N ASN A 13 4.04 8.42 19.90
CA ASN A 13 3.73 9.17 21.12
C ASN A 13 2.32 8.84 21.63
N ARG A 14 1.32 8.82 20.75
CA ARG A 14 -0.07 8.44 21.11
C ARG A 14 -0.21 6.98 21.52
N GLU A 15 0.58 6.09 20.95
CA GLU A 15 0.63 4.68 21.33
C GLU A 15 1.41 4.45 22.66
N GLY A 16 1.96 5.50 23.28
CA GLY A 16 2.75 5.42 24.52
C GLY A 16 4.09 4.69 24.33
N GLN A 17 4.73 4.86 23.17
CA GLN A 17 5.90 4.07 22.76
C GLN A 17 7.16 4.91 22.76
N GLN A 18 8.29 4.29 23.04
CA GLN A 18 9.58 4.93 22.85
C GLN A 18 9.78 5.23 21.36
N TYR A 19 10.32 6.42 21.08
CA TYR A 19 10.65 6.82 19.72
C TYR A 19 11.56 5.80 19.05
N ARG A 20 11.19 5.44 17.82
CA ARG A 20 11.99 4.69 16.88
C ARG A 20 11.88 5.33 15.51
N GLU A 21 12.98 5.34 14.77
CA GLU A 21 12.95 5.73 13.36
C GLU A 21 12.16 4.70 12.57
N LEU A 22 10.97 5.13 12.12
CA LEU A 22 10.03 4.27 11.40
C LEU A 22 10.00 4.50 9.91
N ILE A 23 10.73 5.50 9.40
CA ILE A 23 10.86 5.82 7.99
C ILE A 23 12.24 6.41 7.74
N HIS A 24 12.88 6.00 6.64
CA HIS A 24 14.19 6.46 6.23
C HIS A 24 14.18 6.90 4.76
N SER A 25 15.01 7.88 4.40
CA SER A 25 15.18 8.32 3.01
C SER A 25 15.89 7.28 2.15
N TRP A 26 15.49 7.18 0.90
CA TRP A 26 16.05 6.20 -0.03
C TRP A 26 17.41 6.64 -0.57
N SER A 27 18.36 5.71 -0.69
CA SER A 27 19.57 5.95 -1.48
C SER A 27 19.25 5.78 -2.97
N PRO A 28 19.86 6.57 -3.88
CA PRO A 28 19.69 6.40 -5.32
C PRO A 28 19.98 4.96 -5.77
N GLU A 29 21.06 4.36 -5.27
CA GLU A 29 21.52 3.03 -5.67
C GLU A 29 20.49 1.95 -5.32
N LEU A 30 19.89 2.01 -4.12
CA LEU A 30 18.85 1.07 -3.72
C LEU A 30 17.60 1.23 -4.58
N ARG A 31 17.16 2.47 -4.85
CA ARG A 31 16.00 2.73 -5.73
C ARG A 31 16.23 2.16 -7.12
N ASP A 32 17.37 2.49 -7.73
CA ASP A 32 17.69 2.09 -9.10
C ASP A 32 17.80 0.57 -9.22
N SER A 33 18.34 -0.11 -8.20
CA SER A 33 18.37 -1.57 -8.15
C SER A 33 16.97 -2.20 -8.10
N ILE A 34 16.05 -1.61 -7.34
CA ILE A 34 14.66 -2.06 -7.25
C ILE A 34 13.94 -1.79 -8.56
N VAL A 35 14.06 -0.58 -9.13
CA VAL A 35 13.48 -0.23 -10.43
C VAL A 35 13.92 -1.22 -11.50
N SER A 36 15.23 -1.45 -11.62
CA SER A 36 15.79 -2.37 -12.61
C SER A 36 15.27 -3.80 -12.43
N ALA A 37 15.15 -4.28 -11.19
CA ALA A 37 14.61 -5.61 -10.90
C ALA A 37 13.14 -5.73 -11.29
N PHE A 38 12.32 -4.72 -11.00
CA PHE A 38 10.90 -4.72 -11.35
C PHE A 38 10.67 -4.53 -12.86
N GLU A 39 11.44 -3.69 -13.54
CA GLU A 39 11.36 -3.53 -15.01
C GLU A 39 11.66 -4.85 -15.71
N LYS A 40 12.74 -5.53 -15.28
CA LYS A 40 13.08 -6.86 -15.78
C LYS A 40 11.98 -7.87 -15.49
N ALA A 41 11.47 -7.93 -14.25
CA ALA A 41 10.40 -8.85 -13.88
C ALA A 41 9.13 -8.62 -14.70
N VAL A 42 8.71 -7.36 -14.88
CA VAL A 42 7.54 -6.97 -15.68
C VAL A 42 7.66 -7.45 -17.13
N SER A 43 8.87 -7.36 -17.70
CA SER A 43 9.16 -7.85 -19.04
C SER A 43 9.22 -9.37 -19.11
N ASP A 44 9.93 -10.03 -18.19
CA ASP A 44 10.22 -11.46 -18.24
C ASP A 44 8.96 -12.34 -18.00
N VAL A 45 7.95 -11.81 -17.29
CA VAL A 45 6.71 -12.54 -16.97
C VAL A 45 5.45 -11.96 -17.63
N ASP A 46 5.63 -11.14 -18.67
CA ASP A 46 4.57 -10.54 -19.48
C ASP A 46 3.46 -9.88 -18.64
N VAL A 47 3.85 -9.02 -17.69
CA VAL A 47 2.87 -8.35 -16.81
C VAL A 47 1.95 -7.45 -17.62
N LYS A 48 2.51 -6.66 -18.53
CA LYS A 48 1.74 -5.71 -19.35
C LYS A 48 0.90 -6.47 -20.38
N GLY A 49 -0.39 -6.15 -20.44
CA GLY A 49 -1.36 -6.84 -21.28
C GLY A 49 -1.88 -8.15 -20.69
N SER A 50 -1.39 -8.58 -19.52
CA SER A 50 -1.88 -9.81 -18.89
C SER A 50 -3.36 -9.69 -18.53
N ILE A 51 -4.10 -10.77 -18.79
CA ILE A 51 -5.54 -10.86 -18.52
C ILE A 51 -5.73 -11.48 -17.14
N CYS A 52 -6.30 -10.70 -16.23
CA CYS A 52 -6.71 -11.13 -14.90
C CYS A 52 -8.22 -11.38 -14.90
N PRO A 53 -8.68 -12.64 -14.73
CA PRO A 53 -10.10 -12.90 -14.50
C PRO A 53 -10.58 -12.20 -13.23
N ILE A 54 -11.79 -11.63 -13.28
CA ILE A 54 -12.44 -10.97 -12.15
C ILE A 54 -13.79 -11.62 -11.93
N LYS A 55 -14.22 -11.75 -10.67
CA LYS A 55 -15.56 -12.26 -10.37
C LYS A 55 -16.65 -11.33 -10.93
N PRO A 56 -17.74 -11.89 -11.48
CA PRO A 56 -18.87 -11.10 -11.95
C PRO A 56 -19.38 -10.13 -10.90
N ARG A 57 -19.78 -8.93 -11.33
CA ARG A 57 -20.34 -7.86 -10.47
C ARG A 57 -19.40 -7.42 -9.32
N SER A 58 -18.09 -7.62 -9.46
CA SER A 58 -17.11 -7.12 -8.49
C SER A 58 -17.11 -5.59 -8.42
N THR A 59 -17.21 -5.05 -7.20
CA THR A 59 -16.92 -3.63 -6.93
C THR A 59 -15.47 -3.30 -7.30
N ASN A 60 -15.15 -2.01 -7.50
CA ASN A 60 -13.79 -1.59 -7.83
C ASN A 60 -12.76 -2.03 -6.78
N GLN A 61 -13.12 -2.00 -5.50
CA GLN A 61 -12.27 -2.50 -4.42
C GLN A 61 -12.08 -4.02 -4.50
N SER A 62 -13.15 -4.77 -4.74
CA SER A 62 -13.06 -6.24 -4.92
C SER A 62 -12.22 -6.62 -6.14
N ALA A 63 -12.39 -5.91 -7.24
CA ALA A 63 -11.59 -6.08 -8.45
C ALA A 63 -10.11 -5.78 -8.20
N GLY A 64 -9.78 -4.67 -7.55
CA GLY A 64 -8.41 -4.33 -7.19
C GLY A 64 -7.73 -5.40 -6.34
N ASN A 65 -8.43 -5.92 -5.32
CA ASN A 65 -7.90 -7.02 -4.50
C ASN A 65 -7.67 -8.32 -5.29
N GLN A 66 -8.46 -8.59 -6.32
CA GLN A 66 -8.27 -9.76 -7.19
C GLN A 66 -7.06 -9.56 -8.10
N VAL A 67 -6.91 -8.38 -8.70
CA VAL A 67 -5.75 -8.00 -9.51
C VAL A 67 -4.45 -8.08 -8.70
N GLU A 68 -4.44 -7.57 -7.47
CA GLU A 68 -3.26 -7.69 -6.59
C GLU A 68 -2.88 -9.16 -6.37
N LYS A 69 -3.84 -10.00 -6.00
CA LYS A 69 -3.60 -11.44 -5.77
C LYS A 69 -3.12 -12.17 -7.02
N TYR A 70 -3.59 -11.74 -8.20
CA TYR A 70 -3.17 -12.30 -9.47
C TYR A 70 -1.72 -11.92 -9.82
N ILE A 71 -1.34 -10.66 -9.60
CA ILE A 71 -0.05 -10.15 -10.08
C ILE A 71 1.13 -10.45 -9.16
N VAL A 72 0.90 -10.52 -7.84
CA VAL A 72 1.96 -10.77 -6.86
C VAL A 72 2.81 -12.01 -7.19
N PRO A 73 2.24 -13.22 -7.39
CA PRO A 73 3.06 -14.40 -7.68
C PRO A 73 3.77 -14.30 -9.04
N LYS A 74 3.18 -13.62 -10.02
CA LYS A 74 3.82 -13.38 -11.32
C LYS A 74 5.06 -12.50 -11.16
N LEU A 75 4.92 -11.34 -10.53
CA LEU A 75 6.03 -10.43 -10.26
C LEU A 75 7.13 -11.13 -9.45
N ASP A 76 6.75 -11.83 -8.38
CA ASP A 76 7.71 -12.55 -7.53
C ASP A 76 8.54 -13.56 -8.33
N SER A 77 7.90 -14.31 -9.25
CA SER A 77 8.62 -15.28 -10.09
C SER A 77 9.61 -14.66 -11.08
N GLY A 78 9.43 -13.38 -11.44
CA GLY A 78 10.33 -12.65 -12.34
C GLY A 78 11.40 -11.83 -11.62
N LEU A 79 11.28 -11.62 -10.30
CA LEU A 79 12.24 -10.82 -9.54
C LEU A 79 13.55 -11.58 -9.34
N SER A 80 14.65 -10.97 -9.79
CA SER A 80 16.01 -11.46 -9.54
C SER A 80 16.67 -10.64 -8.42
N GLY A 81 17.23 -11.31 -7.41
CA GLY A 81 17.87 -10.67 -6.25
C GLY A 81 16.89 -10.09 -5.22
N PHE A 82 15.59 -10.15 -5.52
CA PHE A 82 14.50 -9.77 -4.64
C PHE A 82 13.44 -10.88 -4.59
N SER A 83 12.58 -10.83 -3.57
CA SER A 83 11.38 -11.66 -3.48
C SER A 83 10.30 -10.93 -2.69
N ILE A 84 9.04 -11.26 -2.94
CA ILE A 84 7.86 -10.71 -2.29
C ILE A 84 7.29 -11.76 -1.35
N SER A 85 7.10 -11.39 -0.09
CA SER A 85 6.48 -12.26 0.91
C SER A 85 5.32 -11.59 1.62
N LYS A 86 4.40 -12.41 2.16
CA LYS A 86 3.27 -11.90 2.94
C LYS A 86 3.75 -11.41 4.31
N CYS A 87 3.33 -10.21 4.69
CA CYS A 87 3.66 -9.63 5.98
C CYS A 87 2.63 -10.06 7.03
N ARG A 88 3.02 -10.93 7.98
CA ARG A 88 2.07 -11.57 8.92
C ARG A 88 1.41 -10.57 9.88
N GLY A 89 0.12 -10.80 10.18
CA GLY A 89 -0.67 -9.99 11.10
C GLY A 89 -1.46 -8.87 10.42
N SER A 90 -2.41 -8.28 11.14
CA SER A 90 -3.26 -7.19 10.63
C SER A 90 -2.52 -5.86 10.55
N GLY A 91 -2.99 -5.01 9.62
CA GLY A 91 -2.45 -3.67 9.39
C GLY A 91 -1.23 -3.64 8.47
N TYR A 92 -0.77 -2.42 8.23
CA TYR A 92 0.33 -2.12 7.33
C TYR A 92 1.69 -2.68 7.80
N PRO A 93 2.56 -3.13 6.88
CA PRO A 93 2.30 -3.32 5.44
C PRO A 93 1.62 -4.67 5.16
N ASP A 94 0.97 -4.84 4.02
CA ASP A 94 0.43 -6.15 3.62
C ASP A 94 1.51 -7.15 3.18
N GLN A 95 2.60 -6.65 2.59
CA GLN A 95 3.68 -7.46 2.02
C GLN A 95 5.07 -6.96 2.47
N ILE A 96 6.09 -7.76 2.16
CA ILE A 96 7.50 -7.48 2.41
C ILE A 96 8.24 -7.71 1.10
N LEU A 97 8.95 -6.69 0.61
CA LEU A 97 9.98 -6.89 -0.40
C LEU A 97 11.28 -7.26 0.33
N ILE A 98 11.87 -8.39 -0.04
CA ILE A 98 13.08 -8.92 0.57
C ILE A 98 14.19 -8.87 -0.47
N GLN A 99 15.18 -8.01 -0.25
CA GLN A 99 16.45 -8.06 -0.97
C GLN A 99 17.28 -9.24 -0.44
N HIS A 100 17.88 -10.03 -1.32
CA HIS A 100 18.66 -11.20 -0.91
C HIS A 100 20.05 -10.84 -0.40
N THR A 101 20.72 -9.88 -1.07
CA THR A 101 22.09 -9.45 -0.73
C THR A 101 22.27 -7.93 -0.90
N PRO A 102 22.63 -7.19 0.18
CA PRO A 102 22.51 -7.60 1.57
C PRO A 102 21.05 -7.94 1.91
N ARG A 103 20.84 -8.76 2.94
CA ARG A 103 19.48 -9.12 3.35
C ARG A 103 18.79 -7.90 3.97
N LEU A 104 17.83 -7.33 3.25
CA LEU A 104 17.04 -6.17 3.68
C LEU A 104 15.55 -6.46 3.52
N GLN A 105 14.75 -6.10 4.52
CA GLN A 105 13.29 -6.21 4.47
C GLN A 105 12.68 -4.82 4.34
N ILE A 106 11.89 -4.63 3.31
CA ILE A 106 11.28 -3.36 2.93
C ILE A 106 9.76 -3.53 3.06
N PRO A 107 9.07 -2.75 3.90
CA PRO A 107 7.61 -2.66 3.89
C PRO A 107 7.09 -2.39 2.48
N LEU A 108 6.31 -3.35 1.95
CA LEU A 108 5.71 -3.26 0.63
C LEU A 108 4.19 -3.23 0.78
N GLU A 109 3.58 -2.15 0.32
CA GLU A 109 2.14 -2.05 0.18
C GLU A 109 1.78 -2.14 -1.28
N MET A 110 0.83 -3.02 -1.60
CA MET A 110 0.29 -3.11 -2.94
C MET A 110 -1.12 -2.54 -3.00
N LYS A 111 -1.41 -1.87 -4.10
CA LYS A 111 -2.75 -1.39 -4.47
C LYS A 111 -2.95 -1.63 -5.95
N ALA A 112 -4.21 -1.83 -6.35
CA ALA A 112 -4.58 -1.88 -7.76
C ALA A 112 -5.73 -0.92 -8.01
N THR A 113 -5.66 -0.14 -9.08
CA THR A 113 -6.70 0.82 -9.46
C THR A 113 -6.91 0.86 -10.97
N SER A 114 -8.15 1.11 -11.39
CA SER A 114 -8.50 1.16 -12.81
C SER A 114 -8.38 2.53 -13.47
N LYS A 115 -8.21 3.59 -12.67
CA LYS A 115 -8.00 4.95 -13.15
C LYS A 115 -6.93 5.60 -12.29
N TRP A 116 -5.77 5.88 -12.89
CA TRP A 116 -4.85 6.84 -12.33
C TRP A 116 -5.31 8.23 -12.75
N ASN A 117 -5.66 9.07 -11.77
CA ASN A 117 -6.03 10.45 -12.02
C ASN A 117 -5.25 11.32 -11.04
N GLU A 118 -4.42 12.21 -11.56
CA GLU A 118 -3.57 13.10 -10.75
C GLU A 118 -4.38 14.12 -9.95
N LYS A 119 -5.62 14.38 -10.38
CA LYS A 119 -6.59 15.22 -9.66
C LYS A 119 -7.46 14.41 -8.71
N ASP A 120 -7.23 13.10 -8.59
CA ASP A 120 -7.98 12.27 -7.67
C ASP A 120 -7.63 12.63 -6.22
N SER A 121 -8.64 13.05 -5.48
CA SER A 121 -8.54 13.34 -4.05
C SER A 121 -8.86 12.12 -3.18
N ASN A 122 -9.14 10.96 -3.79
CA ASN A 122 -9.37 9.71 -3.07
C ASN A 122 -8.15 9.35 -2.23
N ARG A 123 -8.40 9.22 -0.92
CA ARG A 123 -7.37 8.90 0.07
C ARG A 123 -6.85 7.49 -0.13
N ARG A 124 -5.53 7.35 -0.13
CA ARG A 124 -4.83 6.07 0.09
C ARG A 124 -4.32 6.03 1.51
N VAL A 125 -4.85 5.11 2.32
CA VAL A 125 -4.40 4.94 3.70
C VAL A 125 -3.06 4.20 3.66
N ILE A 126 -2.01 4.81 4.19
CA ILE A 126 -0.69 4.17 4.32
C ILE A 126 -0.66 3.34 5.60
N THR A 127 -0.87 3.95 6.77
CA THR A 127 -0.96 3.21 8.04
C THR A 127 -1.74 3.97 9.10
N SER A 128 -2.31 3.24 10.05
CA SER A 128 -3.01 3.76 11.23
C SER A 128 -2.44 3.24 12.55
N SER A 129 -1.40 2.40 12.52
CA SER A 129 -0.70 1.92 13.71
C SER A 129 0.77 1.63 13.41
N SER A 130 1.64 1.88 14.39
CA SER A 130 3.08 1.63 14.27
C SER A 130 3.49 0.22 14.73
N LYS A 131 2.57 -0.51 15.39
CA LYS A 131 2.85 -1.77 16.09
C LYS A 131 3.46 -2.85 15.20
N LYS A 132 2.91 -3.06 14.00
CA LYS A 132 3.39 -4.09 13.07
C LYS A 132 4.77 -3.74 12.53
N LEU A 133 4.98 -2.46 12.16
CA LEU A 133 6.28 -1.96 11.70
C LEU A 133 7.37 -2.17 12.76
N ARG A 134 7.12 -1.73 14.00
CA ARG A 134 8.07 -1.89 15.11
C ARG A 134 8.39 -3.35 15.41
N ARG A 135 7.43 -4.26 15.26
CA ARG A 135 7.65 -5.68 15.53
C ARG A 135 8.46 -6.37 14.43
N GLN A 136 8.29 -5.98 13.17
CA GLN A 136 8.76 -6.78 12.02
C GLN A 136 9.95 -6.20 11.28
N PHE A 137 10.21 -4.90 11.41
CA PHE A 137 11.25 -4.23 10.65
C PHE A 137 12.29 -3.62 11.57
N ALA A 138 13.53 -3.58 11.10
CA ALA A 138 14.65 -2.91 11.73
C ALA A 138 15.02 -1.66 10.94
N ALA A 139 15.46 -0.60 11.62
CA ALA A 139 15.96 0.59 10.95
C ALA A 139 17.27 0.26 10.21
N PRO A 140 17.52 0.87 9.03
CA PRO A 140 16.65 1.82 8.32
C PRO A 140 15.40 1.17 7.70
N ILE A 141 14.24 1.84 7.79
CA ILE A 141 12.96 1.35 7.25
C ILE A 141 12.56 2.13 5.99
N TYR A 142 12.62 1.48 4.83
CA TYR A 142 12.27 2.05 3.53
C TYR A 142 10.86 1.62 3.10
N HIS A 143 9.98 2.55 2.77
CA HIS A 143 8.59 2.25 2.46
C HIS A 143 8.33 2.28 0.95
N LEU A 144 7.89 1.15 0.39
CA LEU A 144 7.57 1.03 -1.02
C LEU A 144 6.06 0.84 -1.21
N LEU A 145 5.46 1.66 -2.08
CA LEU A 145 4.10 1.47 -2.56
C LEU A 145 4.18 1.03 -4.03
N LEU A 146 3.58 -0.12 -4.34
CA LEU A 146 3.40 -0.58 -5.71
C LEU A 146 1.93 -0.45 -6.10
N THR A 147 1.67 0.34 -7.13
CA THR A 147 0.33 0.49 -7.71
C THR A 147 0.25 -0.24 -9.04
N VAL A 148 -0.66 -1.20 -9.15
CA VAL A 148 -1.01 -1.87 -10.41
C VAL A 148 -2.10 -1.06 -11.08
N LEU A 149 -1.86 -0.64 -12.32
CA LEU A 149 -2.86 0.03 -13.15
C LEU A 149 -3.47 -0.99 -14.10
N TYR A 150 -4.80 -1.00 -14.20
CA TYR A 150 -5.51 -1.96 -15.02
C TYR A 150 -6.75 -1.38 -15.69
N SER A 151 -7.10 -1.89 -16.86
CA SER A 151 -8.34 -1.55 -17.54
C SER A 151 -9.36 -2.66 -17.29
N LYS A 152 -10.44 -2.34 -16.58
CA LYS A 152 -11.55 -3.28 -16.33
C LYS A 152 -12.45 -3.33 -17.56
N GLN A 153 -12.72 -4.53 -18.07
CA GLN A 153 -13.74 -4.75 -19.10
C GLN A 153 -15.04 -5.14 -18.39
N GLU A 154 -15.99 -4.21 -18.32
CA GLU A 154 -17.20 -4.37 -17.50
C GLU A 154 -18.13 -5.47 -18.00
N GLU A 155 -18.11 -5.75 -19.31
CA GLU A 155 -18.98 -6.74 -19.94
C GLU A 155 -18.38 -8.15 -19.95
N GLU A 156 -17.06 -8.28 -19.76
CA GLU A 156 -16.34 -9.54 -19.97
C GLU A 156 -15.69 -10.11 -18.70
N ASP A 157 -15.99 -9.52 -17.53
CA ASP A 157 -15.54 -10.02 -16.22
C ASP A 157 -14.03 -10.28 -16.11
N TYR A 158 -13.21 -9.43 -16.75
CA TYR A 158 -11.75 -9.43 -16.59
C TYR A 158 -11.15 -8.02 -16.53
N ALA A 159 -9.90 -7.96 -16.12
CA ALA A 159 -9.05 -6.78 -16.21
C ALA A 159 -7.80 -7.07 -17.05
N ILE A 160 -7.39 -6.08 -17.83
CA ILE A 160 -6.11 -6.07 -18.54
C ILE A 160 -5.15 -5.23 -17.70
N ILE A 161 -3.99 -5.78 -17.37
CA ILE A 161 -2.97 -5.04 -16.63
C ILE A 161 -2.24 -4.10 -17.58
N ASP A 162 -2.31 -2.80 -17.32
CA ASP A 162 -1.74 -1.78 -18.21
C ASP A 162 -0.26 -1.53 -17.90
N THR A 163 0.06 -1.35 -16.61
CA THR A 163 1.40 -1.11 -16.11
C THR A 163 1.45 -1.23 -14.58
N ILE A 164 2.65 -1.14 -14.01
CA ILE A 164 2.87 -0.92 -12.58
C ILE A 164 3.54 0.43 -12.35
N ARG A 165 3.33 1.00 -11.17
CA ARG A 165 3.99 2.21 -10.68
C ARG A 165 4.61 1.93 -9.34
N LEU A 166 5.87 2.32 -9.17
CA LEU A 166 6.59 2.27 -7.90
C LEU A 166 6.66 3.68 -7.31
N ASP A 167 6.20 3.84 -6.07
CA ASP A 167 6.31 5.07 -5.30
C ASP A 167 7.22 4.80 -4.09
N PHE A 168 8.43 5.37 -4.12
CA PHE A 168 9.41 5.31 -3.05
C PHE A 168 9.07 6.38 -2.01
N ILE A 169 8.45 5.97 -0.91
CA ILE A 169 7.89 6.92 0.06
C ILE A 169 9.01 7.52 0.90
N GLU A 170 9.19 8.84 0.81
CA GLU A 170 10.20 9.61 1.54
C GLU A 170 9.66 10.09 2.90
N PRO A 171 10.53 10.33 3.91
CA PRO A 171 10.15 10.95 5.18
C PRO A 171 9.38 12.26 5.03
N THR A 172 9.73 13.04 4.00
CA THR A 172 9.14 14.35 3.66
C THR A 172 7.80 14.24 2.92
N THR A 173 7.33 13.04 2.61
CA THR A 173 6.05 12.81 1.93
C THR A 173 4.91 13.42 2.74
N THR A 174 4.16 14.35 2.15
CA THR A 174 3.04 14.99 2.82
C THR A 174 1.87 14.03 2.98
N VAL A 175 1.28 14.00 4.18
CA VAL A 175 0.13 13.14 4.48
C VAL A 175 -1.05 13.96 4.99
N ASN A 176 -2.26 13.47 4.71
CA ASN A 176 -3.47 14.01 5.29
C ASN A 176 -3.85 13.17 6.52
N ILE A 177 -3.64 13.73 7.72
CA ILE A 177 -3.92 13.05 8.99
C ILE A 177 -5.39 13.29 9.37
N ARG A 178 -6.21 12.23 9.38
CA ARG A 178 -7.52 12.25 10.03
C ARG A 178 -7.48 11.40 11.30
N LEU A 179 -7.67 12.05 12.44
CA LEU A 179 -7.93 11.41 13.73
C LEU A 179 -9.45 11.45 13.91
N GLU A 180 -10.14 10.42 13.43
CA GLU A 180 -11.60 10.45 13.35
C GLU A 180 -12.25 9.68 14.51
N ALA A 181 -13.20 10.35 15.16
CA ALA A 181 -14.25 9.72 15.96
C ALA A 181 -15.59 9.87 15.20
N SER A 182 -16.34 8.78 15.09
CA SER A 182 -17.59 8.71 14.30
C SER A 182 -18.77 8.28 15.16
N VAL A 183 -19.96 8.82 14.86
CA VAL A 183 -21.25 8.41 15.44
C VAL A 183 -22.15 7.81 14.35
N ASN A 184 -23.09 6.94 14.72
CA ASN A 184 -24.08 6.35 13.82
C ASN A 184 -25.49 6.48 14.44
N HIS A 185 -26.55 6.12 13.70
CA HIS A 185 -27.94 6.31 14.16
C HIS A 185 -28.22 5.71 15.55
N LYS A 186 -27.56 4.62 15.93
CA LYS A 186 -27.71 4.03 17.28
C LYS A 186 -27.05 4.90 18.35
N ILE A 187 -25.84 5.38 18.10
CA ILE A 187 -25.10 6.31 19.00
C ILE A 187 -25.84 7.66 19.12
N LEU A 188 -26.54 8.07 18.06
CA LEU A 188 -27.40 9.25 18.01
C LEU A 188 -28.81 9.03 18.59
N VAL A 189 -29.16 7.81 19.01
CA VAL A 189 -30.41 7.57 19.77
C VAL A 189 -30.12 7.51 21.27
N ASP A 190 -28.97 6.92 21.66
CA ASP A 190 -28.62 6.70 23.06
C ASP A 190 -27.82 7.86 23.70
N GLY A 191 -27.35 8.83 22.91
CA GLY A 191 -26.52 9.94 23.40
C GLY A 191 -27.33 11.05 24.09
N TYR A 192 -26.71 11.80 25.01
CA TYR A 192 -27.30 13.02 25.57
C TYR A 192 -27.22 14.18 24.57
N HIS A 193 -28.23 14.27 23.72
CA HIS A 193 -28.39 15.34 22.73
C HIS A 193 -29.87 15.49 22.37
N TYR A 194 -30.27 16.68 21.95
CA TYR A 194 -31.65 16.96 21.55
C TYR A 194 -31.89 16.51 20.10
N SER A 195 -32.96 15.77 19.86
CA SER A 195 -33.42 15.38 18.52
C SER A 195 -34.90 15.70 18.34
N LYS A 196 -35.31 16.23 17.17
CA LYS A 196 -36.70 16.48 16.81
C LYS A 196 -36.99 15.97 15.40
N THR A 197 -38.04 15.18 15.26
CA THR A 197 -38.57 14.71 13.97
C THR A 197 -39.88 15.47 13.71
N ILE A 198 -40.12 15.91 12.47
CA ILE A 198 -41.35 16.56 12.02
C ILE A 198 -42.12 15.56 11.16
#